data_AF-A0AAF0VZY6-F1
#
_entry.id   AF-A0AAF0VZY6-F1
#
_cell.length_a   1.000
_cell.length_b   1.000
_cell.length_c   1.000
_cell.angle_alpha   90.00
_cell.angle_beta   90.00
_cell.angle_gamma   90.00
#
_symmetry.space_group_name_H-M   'P 1'
#
loop_
_entity.id
_entity.type
_entity.pdbx_description
1 polymer ?
#
loop_
_entity_poly.entity_id
_entity_poly.type
_entity_poly.pdbx_seq_one_letter_code
_entity_poly.pdbx_strand_id
1 'polypeptide(L)'
;MGGFARIGNNEITVLVNDAEKGSDIDSQEAQQTLEIAEANFRKAEGKRQKIEANLALRRARTRVETINAISPEADLRQDTPLETLW
;
A
#
# COMPACT_ATOMS: atom_id res chain seq x y z
N MET A 1 7.04 -5.38 -1.68
CA MET A 1 7.30 -5.08 -3.10
C MET A 1 8.78 -4.77 -3.23
N GLY A 2 9.42 -5.21 -4.31
CA GLY A 2 10.86 -5.03 -4.51
C GLY A 2 11.19 -5.11 -6.00
N GLY A 3 12.29 -4.48 -6.39
CA GLY A 3 12.73 -4.38 -7.77
C GLY A 3 14.00 -3.55 -7.90
N PHE A 4 14.36 -3.26 -9.14
CA PHE A 4 15.52 -2.46 -9.51
C PHE A 4 15.06 -1.31 -10.39
N ALA A 5 15.64 -0.13 -10.19
CA ALA A 5 15.43 1.01 -11.07
C ALA A 5 16.76 1.41 -11.69
N ARG A 6 16.76 1.65 -13.00
CA ARG A 6 17.87 2.24 -13.75
C ARG A 6 17.45 3.61 -14.24
N ILE A 7 18.34 4.60 -14.08
CA ILE A 7 18.13 5.98 -14.52
C ILE A 7 19.27 6.37 -15.45
N GLY A 8 18.96 6.95 -16.61
CA GLY A 8 19.94 7.52 -17.53
C GLY A 8 19.29 8.05 -18.80
N ASN A 9 19.91 9.02 -19.49
CA ASN A 9 19.40 9.60 -20.73
C ASN A 9 17.93 10.07 -20.65
N ASN A 10 17.51 10.66 -19.52
CA ASN A 10 16.12 11.02 -19.22
C ASN A 10 15.12 9.85 -19.30
N GLU A 11 15.60 8.62 -19.26
CA GLU A 11 14.81 7.40 -19.21
C GLU A 11 14.94 6.76 -17.83
N ILE A 12 13.81 6.31 -17.30
CA ILE A 12 13.72 5.53 -16.06
C ILE A 12 13.13 4.17 -16.40
N THR A 13 13.91 3.11 -16.21
CA THR A 13 13.45 1.73 -16.39
C THR A 13 13.33 1.09 -15.01
N VAL A 14 12.14 0.57 -14.69
CA VAL A 14 11.87 -0.11 -13.41
C VAL A 14 11.57 -1.59 -13.68
N LEU A 15 12.39 -2.49 -13.13
CA LEU A 15 12.21 -3.93 -13.16
C LEU A 15 11.67 -4.40 -11.81
N VAL A 16 10.43 -4.85 -11.78
CA VAL A 16 9.75 -5.32 -10.56
C VAL A 16 9.13 -6.69 -10.80
N ASN A 17 8.98 -7.46 -9.72
CA ASN A 17 8.35 -8.78 -9.80
C ASN A 17 6.83 -8.71 -9.99
N ASP A 18 6.21 -7.62 -9.56
CA ASP A 18 4.77 -7.42 -9.61
C ASP A 18 4.48 -5.91 -9.60
N ALA A 19 3.48 -5.47 -10.37
CA ALA A 19 3.10 -4.09 -10.54
C ALA A 19 1.59 -3.97 -10.78
N GLU A 20 0.98 -2.97 -10.15
CA GLU A 20 -0.44 -2.68 -10.23
C GLU A 20 -0.63 -1.18 -10.35
N LYS A 21 -1.51 -0.73 -11.25
CA LYS A 21 -1.82 0.69 -11.40
C LYS A 21 -2.75 1.11 -10.28
N GLY A 22 -2.47 2.24 -9.63
CA GLY A 22 -3.30 2.76 -8.54
C GLY A 22 -4.77 3.00 -8.94
N SER A 23 -5.03 3.36 -10.20
CA SER A 23 -6.39 3.53 -10.75
C SER A 23 -7.21 2.24 -10.83
N ASP A 24 -6.53 1.10 -10.90
CA ASP A 24 -7.15 -0.20 -11.12
C ASP A 24 -7.41 -0.92 -9.79
N ILE A 25 -6.98 -0.34 -8.66
CA ILE A 25 -7.15 -0.91 -7.32
C ILE A 25 -8.56 -0.59 -6.81
N ASP A 26 -9.34 -1.63 -6.54
CA ASP A 26 -10.62 -1.50 -5.84
C ASP A 26 -10.41 -1.26 -4.33
N SER A 27 -11.08 -0.23 -3.81
CA SER A 27 -10.91 0.20 -2.41
C SER A 27 -11.41 -0.82 -1.40
N GLN A 28 -12.52 -1.50 -1.71
CA GLN A 28 -13.11 -2.50 -0.85
C GLN A 28 -12.29 -3.79 -0.86
N GLU A 29 -11.85 -4.24 -2.04
CA GLU A 29 -10.99 -5.41 -2.19
C GLU A 29 -9.65 -5.22 -1.46
N ALA A 30 -9.04 -4.04 -1.58
CA ALA A 30 -7.79 -3.73 -0.90
C ALA A 30 -7.93 -3.80 0.63
N GLN A 31 -9.02 -3.25 1.17
CA GLN A 31 -9.28 -3.28 2.61
C GLN A 31 -9.54 -4.71 3.11
N GLN A 32 -10.36 -5.49 2.39
CA GLN A 32 -10.59 -6.90 2.72
C GLN A 32 -9.30 -7.72 2.66
N THR A 33 -8.47 -7.48 1.65
CA THR A 33 -7.18 -8.14 1.48
C THR A 33 -6.25 -7.84 2.66
N LEU A 34 -6.24 -6.60 3.16
CA LEU A 34 -5.46 -6.20 4.33
C LEU A 34 -5.90 -6.95 5.59
N GLU A 35 -7.20 -7.05 5.84
CA GLU A 35 -7.75 -7.77 7.00
C GLU A 35 -7.37 -9.26 6.99
N ILE A 36 -7.50 -9.90 5.82
CA ILE A 36 -7.10 -11.30 5.64
C ILE A 36 -5.59 -11.47 5.85
N ALA A 37 -4.78 -10.57 5.29
CA ALA A 37 -3.33 -10.62 5.44
C ALA A 37 -2.89 -10.44 6.90
N GLU A 38 -3.56 -9.55 7.66
CA GLU A 38 -3.30 -9.38 9.09
C GLU A 38 -3.69 -10.61 9.91
N ALA A 39 -4.85 -11.20 9.62
CA ALA A 39 -5.28 -12.44 10.27
C ALA A 39 -4.30 -13.59 10.00
N ASN A 40 -3.84 -13.73 8.76
CA ASN A 40 -2.87 -14.76 8.36
C ASN A 40 -1.49 -14.52 8.97
N PHE A 41 -1.05 -13.27 9.08
CA PHE A 41 0.19 -12.92 9.76
C PHE A 41 0.15 -13.28 11.25
N ARG A 42 -0.98 -13.03 11.94
CA ARG A 42 -1.16 -13.42 13.34
C ARG A 42 -1.15 -14.93 13.56
N LYS A 43 -1.67 -15.70 12.60
CA LYS A 43 -1.69 -17.18 12.63
C LYS A 43 -0.37 -17.83 12.18
N ALA A 44 0.55 -17.07 11.60
CA ALA A 44 1.80 -17.63 11.08
C ALA A 44 2.78 -17.98 12.22
N GLU A 45 3.12 -19.25 12.37
CA GLU A 45 4.01 -19.73 13.44
C GLU A 45 5.42 -20.02 12.94
N GLY A 46 5.54 -20.65 11.75
CA GLY A 46 6.82 -21.03 11.17
C GLY A 46 7.64 -19.86 10.62
N LYS A 47 8.97 -19.96 10.65
CA LYS A 47 9.87 -18.89 10.12
C LYS A 47 9.54 -18.50 8.68
N ARG A 48 9.38 -19.51 7.80
CA ARG A 48 9.03 -19.29 6.40
C ARG A 48 7.63 -18.67 6.25
N GLN A 49 6.65 -19.21 6.96
CA GLN A 49 5.27 -18.69 6.96
C GLN A 49 5.21 -17.24 7.42
N LYS A 50 5.96 -16.86 8.46
CA LYS A 50 6.06 -15.47 8.93
C LYS A 50 6.65 -14.54 7.88
N ILE A 51 7.66 -14.97 7.13
CA ILE A 51 8.26 -14.18 6.05
C ILE A 51 7.24 -13.95 4.92
N GLU A 52 6.59 -15.03 4.46
CA GLU A 52 5.59 -14.96 3.40
C GLU A 52 4.37 -14.12 3.82
N ALA A 53 3.87 -14.32 5.04
CA ALA A 53 2.75 -13.55 5.58
C ALA A 53 3.10 -12.06 5.80
N ASN A 54 4.32 -11.74 6.24
CA ASN A 54 4.78 -10.35 6.35
C ASN A 54 4.89 -9.69 4.97
N LEU A 55 5.38 -10.42 3.95
CA LEU A 55 5.43 -9.91 2.59
C LEU A 55 4.02 -9.61 2.05
N ALA A 56 3.07 -10.52 2.26
CA ALA A 56 1.67 -10.33 1.88
C ALA A 56 1.04 -9.15 2.62
N LEU A 57 1.28 -9.03 3.93
CA LEU A 57 0.80 -7.92 4.75
C LEU A 57 1.33 -6.57 4.25
N ARG A 58 2.64 -6.48 3.96
CA ARG A 58 3.23 -5.26 3.41
C ARG A 58 2.61 -4.87 2.08
N ARG A 59 2.34 -5.83 1.19
CA ARG A 59 1.67 -5.57 -0.10
C ARG A 59 0.25 -5.05 0.11
N ALA A 60 -0.53 -5.68 0.98
CA ALA A 60 -1.90 -5.28 1.25
C ALA A 60 -1.98 -3.87 1.87
N ARG A 61 -1.04 -3.52 2.77
CA ARG A 61 -0.93 -2.16 3.31
C ARG A 61 -0.64 -1.14 2.24
N THR A 62 0.33 -1.40 1.37
CA THR A 62 0.67 -0.49 0.27
C THR A 62 -0.52 -0.27 -0.67
N ARG A 63 -1.35 -1.28 -0.93
CA ARG A 63 -2.59 -1.09 -1.73
C ARG A 63 -3.54 -0.07 -1.08
N VAL A 64 -3.84 -0.23 0.21
CA VAL A 64 -4.73 0.69 0.95
C VAL A 64 -4.13 2.10 1.04
N GLU A 65 -2.83 2.21 1.31
CA GLU A 65 -2.12 3.50 1.31
C GLU A 65 -2.17 4.18 -0.06
N THR A 66 -2.04 3.42 -1.15
CA THR A 66 -2.12 3.94 -2.52
C THR A 66 -3.51 4.50 -2.82
N ILE A 67 -4.58 3.79 -2.44
CA ILE A 67 -5.95 4.30 -2.56
C ILE A 67 -6.11 5.59 -1.78
N ASN A 68 -5.64 5.63 -0.53
CA ASN A 68 -5.74 6.82 0.30
C ASN A 68 -4.97 8.02 -0.28
N ALA A 69 -3.84 7.78 -0.94
CA ALA A 69 -3.03 8.82 -1.57
C ALA A 69 -3.62 9.34 -2.89
N ILE A 70 -4.38 8.51 -3.61
CA ILE A 70 -5.02 8.87 -4.89
C ILE A 70 -6.43 9.44 -4.67
N SER A 71 -7.08 9.10 -3.56
CA SER A 71 -8.38 9.65 -3.18
C SER A 71 -8.29 11.17 -2.94
N PRO A 72 -9.17 11.97 -3.57
CA PRO A 72 -9.19 13.43 -3.42
C PRO A 72 -9.51 13.92 -2.00
N GLU A 73 -9.98 13.04 -1.10
CA GLU A 73 -10.23 13.36 0.31
C GLU A 73 -8.97 13.56 1.15
N ALA A 74 -7.80 13.10 0.68
CA ALA A 74 -6.54 13.31 1.39
C ALA A 74 -6.09 14.78 1.39
N ASP A 75 -6.50 15.56 0.40
CA ASP A 75 -6.22 17.02 0.31
C ASP A 75 -7.04 17.82 1.33
N LEU A 76 -8.23 17.34 1.74
CA LEU A 76 -9.12 18.05 2.66
C LEU A 76 -8.71 17.94 4.14
N ARG A 77 -7.65 17.19 4.46
CA ARG A 77 -7.14 17.07 5.85
C ARG A 77 -6.13 18.16 6.23
N GLN A 78 -5.85 19.12 5.35
CA GLN A 78 -5.02 20.29 5.68
C GLN A 78 -5.82 21.59 5.94
N ASP A 79 -7.14 21.60 5.69
CA ASP A 79 -8.00 22.77 5.87
C ASP A 79 -9.06 22.57 6.96
N THR A 80 -8.65 22.20 8.18
CA THR A 80 -9.46 22.56 9.35
C THR A 80 -9.01 23.94 9.84
N PRO A 81 -9.81 25.00 9.67
CA PRO A 81 -9.44 26.31 10.19
C PRO A 81 -9.33 26.23 11.71
N LEU A 82 -8.25 26.79 12.26
CA LEU A 82 -7.96 26.88 13.71
C LEU A 82 -8.93 27.79 14.49
N GLU A 83 -10.17 27.99 14.01
CA GLU A 83 -11.20 28.82 14.65
C GLU A 83 -12.29 27.98 15.31
N THR A 84 -11.91 27.07 16.21
CA THR A 84 -12.86 26.54 17.21
C THR A 84 -12.17 26.21 18.52
N LEU A 85 -11.44 27.19 19.06
CA LEU A 85 -11.02 27.21 20.46
C LEU A 85 -11.01 28.65 21.00
N TRP A 86 -12.19 29.27 21.07
CA TRP A 86 -12.64 30.18 22.13
C TRP A 86 -14.17 30.15 22.16
#